data_AF-A0A9P1BPV8-F1
#
_entry.id   AF-A0A9P1BPV8-F1
#
_cell.length_a   1.000
_cell.length_b   1.000
_cell.length_c   1.000
_cell.angle_alpha   90.00
_cell.angle_beta   90.00
_cell.angle_gamma   90.00
#
_symmetry.space_group_name_H-M   'P 1'
#
loop_
_entity.id
_entity.type
_entity.pdbx_description
1 polymer ?
#
loop_
_entity_poly.entity_id
_entity_poly.type
_entity_poly.pdbx_seq_one_letter_code
_entity_poly.pdbx_strand_id
1 'polypeptide(L)'
;MLLCNHLEQESASLVCTVICDDSYRFLLRHFAPSERSLVLVDPPCEPYDLYMAWSLHLMAAAEHWPSSTVILWYPLMDPEQVAGLYQQAASLGLPLLVAEFQVTCENETALEKSGVFILNPAAASVRHLKDLLSKLASKLAEGRKDAASVDATSFWLHERKIVPPGEHGGGAAFCSQIVDLCISPLSSSQNALDTQVTLK
;
A
#
# COMPACT_ATOMS: atom_id res chain seq x y z
N MET A 1 10.21 -17.70 -11.48
CA MET A 1 10.01 -19.17 -11.60
C MET A 1 9.69 -19.85 -10.27
N LEU A 2 10.40 -19.59 -9.16
CA LEU A 2 10.14 -20.28 -7.89
C LEU A 2 8.75 -19.99 -7.26
N LEU A 3 8.28 -18.74 -7.32
CA LEU A 3 6.97 -18.36 -6.79
C LEU A 3 5.80 -19.01 -7.56
N CYS A 4 5.87 -19.02 -8.90
CA CYS A 4 4.84 -19.63 -9.74
C CYS A 4 4.69 -21.11 -9.42
N ASN A 5 5.82 -21.84 -9.37
CA ASN A 5 5.82 -23.27 -9.08
C ASN A 5 5.27 -23.57 -7.67
N HIS A 6 5.56 -22.72 -6.69
CA HIS A 6 5.06 -22.91 -5.33
C HIS A 6 3.55 -22.65 -5.22
N LEU A 7 3.06 -21.55 -5.82
CA LEU A 7 1.64 -21.22 -5.81
C LEU A 7 0.81 -22.22 -6.60
N GLU A 8 1.32 -22.72 -7.73
CA GLU A 8 0.67 -23.78 -8.51
C GLU A 8 0.56 -25.10 -7.74
N GLN A 9 1.51 -25.39 -6.84
CA GLN A 9 1.50 -26.61 -6.02
C GLN A 9 0.56 -26.55 -4.81
N GLU A 10 0.41 -25.38 -4.18
CA GLU A 10 -0.42 -25.24 -2.97
C GLU A 10 -1.90 -24.91 -3.25
N SER A 11 -2.24 -24.52 -4.47
CA SER A 11 -3.57 -24.01 -4.84
C SER A 11 -4.56 -25.10 -5.27
N ALA A 12 -4.53 -26.31 -4.71
CA ALA A 12 -5.33 -27.45 -5.21
C ALA A 12 -6.86 -27.20 -5.28
N SER A 13 -7.39 -26.19 -4.57
CA SER A 13 -8.79 -25.75 -4.62
C SER A 13 -8.99 -24.30 -5.12
N LEU A 14 -7.91 -23.58 -5.45
CA LEU A 14 -7.95 -22.18 -5.86
C LEU A 14 -7.55 -22.04 -7.34
N VAL A 15 -8.24 -21.16 -8.06
CA VAL A 15 -7.77 -20.72 -9.38
C VAL A 15 -6.69 -19.67 -9.14
N CYS A 16 -5.44 -20.04 -9.37
CA CYS A 16 -4.30 -19.13 -9.29
C CYS A 16 -3.81 -18.78 -10.70
N THR A 17 -3.73 -17.49 -11.00
CA THR A 17 -3.12 -16.97 -12.22
C THR A 17 -1.95 -16.08 -11.82
N VAL A 18 -0.75 -16.39 -12.32
CA VAL A 18 0.44 -15.57 -12.10
C VAL A 18 0.73 -14.76 -13.36
N ILE A 19 0.85 -13.45 -13.18
CA ILE A 19 1.15 -12.49 -14.26
C ILE A 19 2.53 -11.91 -13.99
N CYS A 20 3.46 -12.11 -14.92
CA CYS A 20 4.82 -11.57 -14.85
C CYS A 20 4.90 -10.26 -15.64
N ASP A 21 4.34 -9.18 -15.10
CA ASP A 21 4.35 -7.83 -15.67
C ASP A 21 4.49 -6.78 -14.56
N ASP A 22 4.61 -5.51 -14.93
CA ASP A 22 4.46 -4.38 -14.01
C ASP A 22 3.04 -4.35 -13.43
N SER A 23 2.95 -4.55 -12.11
CA SER A 23 1.68 -4.67 -11.39
C SER A 23 0.86 -3.37 -11.41
N TYR A 24 1.49 -2.20 -11.30
CA TYR A 24 0.79 -0.92 -11.36
C TYR A 24 0.17 -0.70 -12.73
N ARG A 25 0.96 -0.94 -13.79
CA ARG A 25 0.48 -0.83 -15.16
C ARG A 25 -0.66 -1.81 -15.44
N PHE A 26 -0.54 -3.04 -14.97
CA PHE A 26 -1.58 -4.06 -15.12
C PHE A 26 -2.87 -3.64 -14.41
N LEU A 27 -2.77 -3.24 -13.14
CA LEU A 27 -3.91 -2.86 -12.33
C LEU A 27 -4.62 -1.62 -12.88
N LEU A 28 -3.89 -0.63 -13.38
CA LEU A 28 -4.47 0.60 -13.93
C LEU A 28 -5.14 0.41 -15.31
N ARG A 29 -4.70 -0.57 -16.12
CA ARG A 29 -5.14 -0.70 -17.53
C ARG A 29 -5.99 -1.92 -17.83
N HIS A 30 -5.78 -3.01 -17.11
CA HIS A 30 -6.30 -4.32 -17.48
C HIS A 30 -7.16 -4.96 -16.38
N PHE A 31 -7.01 -4.52 -15.14
CA PHE A 31 -7.79 -5.08 -14.05
C PHE A 31 -9.22 -4.56 -14.06
N ALA A 32 -10.16 -5.50 -14.23
CA ALA A 32 -11.60 -5.26 -14.08
C ALA A 32 -12.09 -6.14 -12.91
N PRO A 33 -12.26 -5.56 -11.70
CA PRO A 33 -12.62 -6.36 -10.54
C PRO A 33 -14.02 -6.96 -10.67
N SER A 34 -14.19 -8.14 -10.07
CA SER A 34 -15.51 -8.73 -9.85
C SER A 34 -16.28 -8.01 -8.73
N GLU A 35 -17.56 -8.34 -8.57
CA GLU A 35 -18.44 -7.82 -7.51
C GLU A 35 -17.93 -8.03 -6.07
N ARG A 36 -16.91 -8.87 -5.84
CA ARG A 36 -16.28 -9.04 -4.52
C ARG A 36 -14.80 -9.32 -4.69
N SER A 37 -13.99 -8.27 -4.67
CA SER A 37 -12.55 -8.39 -4.88
C SER A 37 -11.76 -7.79 -3.71
N LEU A 38 -10.61 -8.38 -3.40
CA LEU A 38 -9.62 -7.83 -2.47
C LEU A 38 -8.33 -7.57 -3.26
N VAL A 39 -7.86 -6.34 -3.24
CA VAL A 39 -6.59 -5.94 -3.85
C VAL A 39 -5.62 -5.59 -2.73
N LEU A 40 -4.51 -6.32 -2.63
CA LEU A 40 -3.42 -6.02 -1.72
C LEU A 40 -2.24 -5.47 -2.53
N VAL A 41 -1.77 -4.28 -2.16
CA VAL A 41 -0.62 -3.61 -2.76
C VAL A 41 0.47 -3.53 -1.70
N ASP A 42 1.55 -4.29 -1.91
CA ASP A 42 2.72 -4.34 -1.05
C ASP A 42 3.95 -3.86 -1.85
N PRO A 43 4.16 -2.55 -1.94
CA PRO A 43 5.23 -1.98 -2.74
C PRO A 43 6.62 -2.31 -2.21
N PRO A 44 7.65 -2.34 -3.07
CA PRO A 44 9.03 -2.30 -2.61
C PRO A 44 9.29 -1.07 -1.73
N CYS A 45 10.11 -1.22 -0.69
CA CYS A 45 10.42 -0.11 0.21
C CYS A 45 11.29 0.99 -0.42
N GLU A 46 12.07 0.66 -1.46
CA GLU A 46 13.03 1.58 -2.08
C GLU A 46 12.93 1.56 -3.61
N PRO A 47 12.82 2.71 -4.29
CA PRO A 47 12.76 4.07 -3.73
C PRO A 47 11.40 4.40 -3.10
N TYR A 48 11.38 4.79 -1.82
CA TYR A 48 10.16 4.97 -1.03
C TYR A 48 9.16 5.95 -1.68
N ASP A 49 9.60 7.18 -1.96
CA ASP A 49 8.72 8.24 -2.48
C ASP A 49 8.06 7.87 -3.82
N LEU A 50 8.82 7.19 -4.68
CA LEU A 50 8.33 6.76 -6.00
C LEU A 50 7.22 5.73 -5.85
N TYR A 51 7.45 4.67 -5.08
CA TYR A 51 6.48 3.60 -4.91
C TYR A 51 5.26 4.03 -4.09
N MET A 52 5.44 4.91 -3.10
CA MET A 52 4.31 5.50 -2.38
C MET A 52 3.45 6.37 -3.30
N ALA A 53 4.05 7.20 -4.15
CA ALA A 53 3.32 8.00 -5.12
C ALA A 53 2.52 7.14 -6.12
N TRP A 54 3.13 6.09 -6.68
CA TRP A 54 2.42 5.16 -7.58
C TRP A 54 1.30 4.41 -6.88
N SER A 55 1.52 4.02 -5.64
CA SER A 55 0.50 3.31 -4.86
C SER A 55 -0.68 4.17 -4.48
N LEU A 56 -0.46 5.44 -4.11
CA LEU A 56 -1.54 6.39 -3.89
C LEU A 56 -2.27 6.74 -5.18
N HIS A 57 -1.58 6.81 -6.32
CA HIS A 57 -2.21 6.98 -7.63
C HIS A 57 -3.13 5.81 -7.97
N LEU A 58 -2.67 4.57 -7.75
CA LEU A 58 -3.50 3.38 -7.91
C LEU A 58 -4.70 3.39 -6.97
N MET A 59 -4.51 3.80 -5.70
CA MET A 59 -5.61 3.94 -4.75
C MET A 59 -6.66 4.96 -5.19
N ALA A 60 -6.23 6.09 -5.76
CA ALA A 60 -7.13 7.07 -6.35
C ALA A 60 -7.93 6.49 -7.53
N ALA A 61 -7.26 5.77 -8.43
CA ALA A 61 -7.93 5.12 -9.56
C ALA A 61 -8.97 4.07 -9.11
N ALA A 62 -8.70 3.39 -8.00
CA ALA A 62 -9.57 2.37 -7.41
C ALA A 62 -10.91 2.92 -6.85
N GLU A 63 -11.12 4.24 -6.85
CA GLU A 63 -12.46 4.82 -6.61
C GLU A 63 -13.50 4.25 -7.59
N HIS A 64 -13.09 3.89 -8.80
CA HIS A 64 -13.93 3.25 -9.82
C HIS A 64 -14.20 1.76 -9.55
N TRP A 65 -13.68 1.20 -8.45
CA TRP A 65 -13.85 -0.19 -8.03
C TRP A 65 -14.67 -0.30 -6.73
N PRO A 66 -15.94 0.15 -6.69
CA PRO A 66 -16.71 0.31 -5.46
C PRO A 66 -16.96 -1.01 -4.71
N SER A 67 -16.99 -2.14 -5.43
CA SER A 67 -17.19 -3.47 -4.84
C SER A 67 -15.88 -4.16 -4.43
N SER A 68 -14.74 -3.47 -4.54
CA SER A 68 -13.42 -3.99 -4.16
C SER A 68 -12.88 -3.33 -2.92
N THR A 69 -12.40 -4.13 -1.96
CA THR A 69 -11.56 -3.63 -0.87
C THR A 69 -10.14 -3.51 -1.38
N VAL A 70 -9.53 -2.33 -1.27
CA VAL A 70 -8.13 -2.10 -1.66
C VAL A 70 -7.33 -1.78 -0.41
N ILE A 71 -6.27 -2.55 -0.18
CA ILE A 71 -5.35 -2.42 0.96
C ILE A 71 -3.97 -2.07 0.40
N LEU A 72 -3.46 -0.92 0.79
CA LEU A 72 -2.10 -0.48 0.48
C LEU A 72 -1.26 -0.52 1.74
N TRP A 73 -0.20 -1.32 1.76
CA TRP A 73 0.81 -1.32 2.81
C TRP A 73 1.84 -0.21 2.62
N TYR A 74 2.34 0.33 3.72
CA TYR A 74 3.45 1.27 3.74
C TYR A 74 4.34 1.10 4.99
N PRO A 75 5.67 1.21 4.85
CA PRO A 75 6.58 1.38 5.98
C PRO A 75 6.61 2.84 6.42
N LEU A 76 6.90 3.11 7.69
CA LEU A 76 7.14 4.45 8.23
C LEU A 76 8.47 4.44 8.98
N MET A 77 9.46 5.11 8.38
CA MET A 77 10.84 5.12 8.87
C MET A 77 11.17 6.39 9.66
N ASP A 78 10.59 7.54 9.27
CA ASP A 78 10.75 8.80 10.00
C ASP A 78 9.44 9.64 10.04
N PRO A 79 9.31 10.60 10.99
CA PRO A 79 8.10 11.40 11.14
C PRO A 79 7.73 12.30 9.96
N GLU A 80 8.71 12.74 9.15
CA GLU A 80 8.46 13.64 8.02
C GLU A 80 7.84 12.88 6.85
N GLN A 81 8.36 11.69 6.54
CA GLN A 81 7.78 10.76 5.55
C GLN A 81 6.34 10.38 5.92
N VAL A 82 6.06 10.15 7.21
CA VAL A 82 4.70 9.85 7.71
C VAL A 82 3.75 11.01 7.40
N ALA A 83 4.16 12.23 7.75
CA ALA A 83 3.33 13.40 7.57
C ALA A 83 3.04 13.67 6.09
N GLY A 84 4.07 13.58 5.24
CA GLY A 84 3.93 13.74 3.79
C GLY A 84 3.00 12.69 3.18
N LEU A 85 3.18 11.42 3.52
CA LEU A 85 2.32 10.33 3.04
C LEU A 85 0.85 10.54 3.43
N TYR A 86 0.60 10.95 4.69
CA TYR A 86 -0.76 11.20 5.17
C TYR A 86 -1.42 12.39 4.49
N GLN A 87 -0.66 13.45 4.23
CA GLN A 87 -1.15 14.61 3.49
C GLN A 87 -1.52 14.24 2.06
N GLN A 88 -0.66 13.46 1.38
CA GLN A 88 -0.94 12.96 0.03
C GLN A 88 -2.13 12.00 0.01
N ALA A 89 -2.26 11.10 0.99
CA ALA A 89 -3.40 10.19 1.08
C ALA A 89 -4.71 10.95 1.36
N ALA A 90 -4.68 11.97 2.22
CA ALA A 90 -5.85 12.79 2.53
C ALA A 90 -6.28 13.68 1.36
N SER A 91 -5.33 14.15 0.53
CA SER A 91 -5.65 14.96 -0.64
C SER A 91 -6.41 14.19 -1.72
N LEU A 92 -6.42 12.85 -1.66
CA LEU A 92 -7.26 12.01 -2.52
C LEU A 92 -8.77 12.21 -2.26
N GLY A 93 -9.16 12.74 -1.08
CA GLY A 93 -10.57 12.92 -0.72
C GLY A 93 -11.35 11.62 -0.50
N LEU A 94 -10.66 10.48 -0.42
CA LEU A 94 -11.27 9.16 -0.27
C LEU A 94 -11.51 8.80 1.21
N PRO A 95 -12.55 8.02 1.52
CA PRO A 95 -12.77 7.51 2.87
C PRO A 95 -11.82 6.35 3.16
N LEU A 96 -10.60 6.68 3.59
CA LEU A 96 -9.57 5.69 3.91
C LEU A 96 -9.59 5.33 5.39
N LEU A 97 -9.72 4.03 5.69
CA LEU A 97 -9.45 3.49 7.01
C LEU A 97 -7.96 3.21 7.13
N VAL A 98 -7.35 3.72 8.18
CA VAL A 98 -5.94 3.50 8.51
C VAL A 98 -5.86 2.45 9.61
N ALA A 99 -4.92 1.51 9.49
CA ALA A 99 -4.53 0.59 10.55
C ALA A 99 -3.01 0.49 10.62
N GLU A 100 -2.45 0.62 11.83
CA GLU A 100 -1.00 0.72 12.01
C GLU A 100 -0.51 -0.09 13.20
N PHE A 101 0.72 -0.56 13.09
CA PHE A 101 1.54 -1.03 14.20
C PHE A 101 2.74 -0.12 14.37
N GLN A 102 3.01 0.24 15.61
CA GLN A 102 4.23 0.91 16.02
C GLN A 102 4.95 0.07 17.05
N VAL A 103 6.26 0.03 16.91
CA VAL A 103 7.21 -0.66 17.75
C VAL A 103 8.15 0.40 18.27
N THR A 104 8.16 0.59 19.57
CA THR A 104 9.16 1.44 20.21
C THR A 104 10.36 0.55 20.54
N CYS A 105 11.47 0.69 19.82
CA CYS A 105 12.72 -0.01 20.10
C CYS A 105 13.69 0.90 20.86
N GLU A 106 14.64 0.31 21.59
CA GLU A 106 15.73 1.10 22.21
C GLU A 106 16.81 1.52 21.20
N ASN A 107 16.82 0.93 19.99
CA ASN A 107 17.77 1.22 18.91
C ASN A 107 17.07 1.84 17.69
N GLU A 108 17.52 3.03 17.26
CA GLU A 108 16.92 3.89 16.21
C GLU A 108 17.05 3.40 14.75
N THR A 109 17.40 2.13 14.51
CA THR A 109 17.72 1.64 13.13
C THR A 109 16.71 0.64 12.56
N ALA A 110 15.67 0.30 13.31
CA ALA A 110 14.64 -0.65 12.88
C ALA A 110 13.45 0.07 12.24
N LEU A 111 12.67 -0.65 11.42
CA LEU A 111 11.35 -0.18 11.00
C LEU A 111 10.45 -0.06 12.23
N GLU A 112 10.32 1.16 12.75
CA GLU A 112 9.55 1.41 13.97
C GLU A 112 8.06 1.33 13.71
N LYS A 113 7.61 1.68 12.51
CA LYS A 113 6.18 1.76 12.24
C LYS A 113 5.85 1.30 10.84
N SER A 114 4.69 0.66 10.69
CA SER A 114 4.12 0.35 9.39
C SER A 114 2.60 0.37 9.49
N GLY A 115 1.95 0.54 8.36
CA GLY A 115 0.50 0.63 8.31
C GLY A 115 -0.08 0.22 6.98
N VAL A 116 -1.39 0.26 6.94
CA VAL A 116 -2.16 0.11 5.71
C VAL A 116 -3.18 1.23 5.58
N PHE A 117 -3.37 1.69 4.34
CA PHE A 117 -4.56 2.42 3.92
C PHE A 117 -5.56 1.44 3.33
N ILE A 118 -6.81 1.52 3.76
CA ILE A 118 -7.88 0.63 3.32
C ILE A 118 -9.01 1.45 2.72
N LEU A 119 -9.26 1.24 1.43
CA LEU A 119 -10.42 1.75 0.70
C LEU A 119 -11.51 0.68 0.67
N ASN A 120 -12.77 1.10 0.84
CA ASN A 120 -13.96 0.23 0.86
C ASN A 120 -13.82 -0.98 1.81
N PRO A 121 -13.46 -0.79 3.10
CA PRO A 121 -13.37 -1.90 4.03
C PRO A 121 -14.74 -2.56 4.23
N ALA A 122 -14.76 -3.90 4.27
CA ALA A 122 -15.98 -4.63 4.62
C ALA A 122 -16.50 -4.23 6.01
N ALA A 123 -17.79 -3.95 6.16
CA ALA A 123 -18.35 -3.46 7.43
C ALA A 123 -18.07 -4.39 8.64
N ALA A 124 -17.95 -5.69 8.42
CA ALA A 124 -17.58 -6.65 9.45
C ALA A 124 -16.11 -6.49 9.90
N SER A 125 -15.18 -6.23 8.97
CA SER A 125 -13.76 -6.07 9.33
C SER A 125 -13.55 -4.82 10.16
N VAL A 126 -14.18 -3.70 9.82
CA VAL A 126 -14.09 -2.44 10.60
C VAL A 126 -14.46 -2.64 12.07
N ARG A 127 -15.51 -3.40 12.38
CA ARG A 127 -15.97 -3.65 13.75
C ARG A 127 -14.97 -4.43 14.59
N HIS A 128 -14.26 -5.36 13.98
CA HIS A 128 -13.34 -6.27 14.68
C HIS A 128 -11.89 -5.81 14.61
N LEU A 129 -11.56 -4.87 13.72
CA LEU A 129 -10.19 -4.48 13.43
C LEU A 129 -9.46 -4.00 14.68
N LYS A 130 -10.08 -3.13 15.48
CA LYS A 130 -9.48 -2.61 16.71
C LYS A 130 -9.11 -3.72 17.71
N ASP A 131 -10.04 -4.65 17.95
CA ASP A 131 -9.84 -5.76 18.87
C ASP A 131 -8.79 -6.75 18.35
N LEU A 132 -8.78 -7.00 17.03
CA LEU A 132 -7.79 -7.85 16.38
C LEU A 132 -6.39 -7.24 16.45
N LEU A 133 -6.26 -5.95 16.14
CA LEU A 133 -5.00 -5.21 16.20
C LEU A 133 -4.43 -5.22 17.62
N SER A 134 -5.26 -5.00 18.64
CA SER A 134 -4.83 -5.04 20.04
C SER A 134 -4.32 -6.43 20.45
N LYS A 135 -5.04 -7.50 20.08
CA LYS A 135 -4.60 -8.88 20.33
C LYS A 135 -3.29 -9.20 19.61
N LEU A 136 -3.16 -8.76 18.36
CA LEU A 136 -1.95 -8.96 17.57
C LEU A 136 -0.76 -8.18 18.14
N ALA A 137 -0.95 -6.94 18.59
CA ALA A 137 0.08 -6.15 19.26
C ALA A 137 0.60 -6.86 20.52
N SER A 138 -0.31 -7.35 21.37
CA SER A 138 0.06 -8.13 22.56
C SER A 138 0.87 -9.37 22.19
N LYS A 139 0.49 -10.09 21.12
CA LYS A 139 1.22 -11.28 20.67
C LYS A 139 2.59 -10.97 20.06
N LEU A 140 2.71 -9.87 19.31
CA LEU A 140 3.98 -9.40 18.78
C LEU A 140 4.92 -8.91 19.90
N ALA A 141 4.38 -8.41 21.01
CA ALA A 141 5.15 -7.99 22.18
C ALA A 141 5.70 -9.17 23.01
N GLU A 142 4.93 -10.26 23.17
CA GLU A 142 5.27 -11.42 24.02
C GLU A 142 6.63 -12.07 23.73
N GLY A 143 7.17 -11.91 22.50
CA GLY A 143 8.43 -12.53 22.06
C GLY A 143 9.61 -11.58 21.90
N ARG A 144 9.44 -10.27 22.10
CA ARG A 144 10.48 -9.28 21.80
C ARG A 144 11.18 -8.77 23.04
N LYS A 145 12.50 -8.77 22.98
CA LYS A 145 13.40 -8.27 24.05
C LYS A 145 13.98 -6.90 23.73
N ASP A 146 13.86 -6.50 22.47
CA ASP A 146 14.37 -5.28 21.84
C ASP A 146 13.31 -4.18 21.72
N ALA A 147 12.04 -4.51 21.98
CA ALA A 147 10.92 -3.57 21.93
C ALA A 147 10.47 -3.19 23.35
N ALA A 148 10.45 -1.88 23.63
CA ALA A 148 9.87 -1.30 24.84
C ALA A 148 8.34 -1.32 24.81
N SER A 149 7.72 -1.11 23.64
CA SER A 149 6.28 -1.25 23.44
C SER A 149 5.94 -1.72 22.03
N VAL A 150 4.77 -2.34 21.90
CA VAL A 150 4.11 -2.57 20.61
C VAL A 150 2.70 -2.01 20.71
N ASP A 151 2.44 -0.97 19.95
CA ASP A 151 1.19 -0.24 19.93
C ASP A 151 0.49 -0.47 18.58
N ALA A 152 -0.84 -0.48 18.60
CA ALA A 152 -1.62 -0.59 17.38
C ALA A 152 -2.80 0.38 17.39
N THR A 153 -3.06 0.99 16.24
CA THR A 153 -4.12 1.98 16.10
C THR A 153 -4.92 1.75 14.82
N SER A 154 -6.18 2.19 14.83
CA SER A 154 -7.00 2.26 13.63
C SER A 154 -7.90 3.49 13.69
N PHE A 155 -8.01 4.23 12.59
CA PHE A 155 -8.80 5.45 12.51
C PHE A 155 -9.15 5.78 11.05
N TRP A 156 -10.23 6.52 10.83
CA TRP A 156 -10.54 7.07 9.52
C TRP A 156 -9.69 8.31 9.25
N LEU A 157 -9.01 8.35 8.10
CA LEU A 157 -8.06 9.43 7.79
C LEU A 157 -8.75 10.79 7.71
N HIS A 158 -9.94 10.86 7.11
CA HIS A 158 -10.71 12.09 6.95
C HIS A 158 -11.27 12.66 8.26
N GLU A 159 -11.31 11.88 9.34
CA GLU A 159 -11.79 12.32 10.66
C GLU A 159 -10.66 12.94 11.50
N ARG A 160 -9.40 12.85 11.03
CA ARG A 160 -8.24 13.37 11.74
C ARG A 160 -7.87 14.77 11.24
N LYS A 161 -7.68 15.72 12.16
CA LYS A 161 -6.93 16.94 11.83
C LYS A 161 -5.47 16.55 11.59
N ILE A 162 -5.07 16.50 10.32
CA ILE A 162 -3.66 16.36 9.96
C ILE A 162 -3.03 17.72 10.23
N VAL A 163 -2.23 17.81 11.30
CA VAL A 163 -1.44 19.00 11.60
C VAL A 163 -0.13 18.85 10.82
N PRO A 164 0.15 19.71 9.83
CA PRO A 164 1.43 19.69 9.13
C PRO A 164 2.57 19.91 10.14
N PRO A 165 3.72 19.24 9.99
CA PRO A 165 4.91 19.68 10.70
C PRO A 165 5.31 21.06 10.15
N GLY A 166 5.06 22.12 10.94
CA GLY A 166 5.72 23.42 10.75
C GLY A 166 4.93 24.60 10.15
N GLU A 167 3.62 24.53 9.86
CA GLU A 167 2.93 25.70 9.28
C GLU A 167 2.16 26.58 10.28
N HIS A 168 2.78 27.72 10.59
CA HIS A 168 2.08 29.00 10.47
C HIS A 168 1.81 29.27 8.97
N GLY A 169 0.58 28.96 8.55
CA GLY A 169 -0.15 29.51 7.40
C GLY A 169 0.58 29.74 6.07
N GLY A 170 0.29 28.90 5.08
CA GLY A 170 0.45 29.29 3.68
C GLY A 170 0.14 28.16 2.71
N GLY A 171 -1.12 28.00 2.31
CA GLY A 171 -1.53 26.92 1.41
C GLY A 171 -0.80 26.89 0.06
N ALA A 172 -0.72 25.70 -0.53
CA ALA A 172 -0.35 25.53 -1.93
C ALA A 172 -1.02 24.30 -2.55
N ALA A 173 -1.53 24.50 -3.76
CA ALA A 173 -2.11 23.48 -4.62
C ALA A 173 -1.04 22.52 -5.14
N PHE A 174 -1.25 21.22 -4.98
CA PHE A 174 -0.45 20.19 -5.66
C PHE A 174 -1.38 19.13 -6.24
N CYS A 175 -1.99 19.46 -7.38
CA CYS A 175 -2.75 18.52 -8.20
C CYS A 175 -2.58 18.93 -9.67
N SER A 176 -1.56 18.37 -10.34
CA SER A 176 -1.52 18.26 -11.82
C SER A 176 -0.29 17.51 -12.36
N GLN A 177 0.84 17.43 -11.65
CA GLN A 177 2.09 16.92 -12.25
C GLN A 177 2.28 15.40 -12.24
N ILE A 178 1.53 14.62 -11.46
CA ILE A 178 1.64 13.15 -11.46
C ILE A 178 0.89 12.49 -12.64
N VAL A 179 -0.02 13.22 -13.29
CA VAL A 179 -0.82 12.71 -14.41
C VAL A 179 0.05 12.46 -15.67
N ASP A 180 1.11 13.24 -15.89
CA ASP A 180 1.90 13.18 -17.13
C ASP A 180 2.94 12.04 -17.17
N LEU A 181 3.35 11.52 -16.01
CA LEU A 181 4.34 10.43 -15.94
C LEU A 181 3.72 9.05 -16.24
N CYS A 182 2.41 8.87 -16.04
CA CYS A 182 1.73 7.59 -16.30
C CYS A 182 1.08 7.50 -17.69
N ILE A 183 0.96 8.62 -18.42
CA ILE A 183 0.27 8.71 -19.72
C ILE A 183 1.25 8.84 -20.90
N SER A 184 2.52 9.19 -20.67
CA SER A 184 3.51 9.28 -21.75
C SER A 184 3.83 7.91 -22.35
N PRO A 185 3.65 7.68 -23.66
CA PRO A 185 4.19 6.48 -24.31
C PRO A 185 5.72 6.54 -24.19
N LEU A 186 6.33 5.52 -23.59
CA LEU A 186 7.76 5.27 -23.72
C LEU A 186 8.07 5.20 -25.21
N SER A 187 8.61 6.30 -25.74
CA SER A 187 9.08 6.34 -27.12
C SER A 187 10.22 5.33 -27.27
N SER A 188 9.93 4.33 -28.09
CA SER A 188 10.86 3.52 -28.88
C SER A 188 12.35 3.74 -28.61
N SER A 189 12.93 2.86 -27.80
CA SER A 189 14.30 2.38 -27.98
C SER A 189 14.25 0.86 -28.15
N GLN A 190 14.11 0.44 -29.40
CA GLN A 190 14.59 -0.87 -29.83
C GLN A 190 16.11 -0.89 -29.60
N ASN A 191 16.60 -1.79 -28.76
CA ASN A 191 17.62 -2.77 -29.14
C ASN A 191 18.06 -3.63 -27.96
N ALA A 192 18.28 -4.90 -28.29
CA ALA A 192 19.02 -5.92 -27.55
C ALA A 192 18.34 -6.54 -26.32
N LEU A 193 17.62 -7.64 -26.56
CA LEU A 193 18.11 -8.99 -26.25
C LEU A 193 17.14 -10.02 -26.86
N ASP A 194 17.40 -10.34 -28.12
CA ASP A 194 16.92 -11.58 -28.73
C ASP A 194 17.59 -12.74 -27.99
N THR A 195 16.81 -13.58 -27.33
CA THR A 195 17.18 -14.98 -27.12
C THR A 195 15.92 -15.81 -27.34
N GLN A 196 15.84 -16.35 -28.55
CA GLN A 196 14.85 -17.34 -28.95
C GLN A 196 15.00 -18.58 -28.06
N VAL A 197 13.91 -19.01 -27.43
CA VAL A 197 13.76 -20.38 -26.92
C VAL A 197 12.65 -21.03 -27.74
N THR A 198 13.03 -21.85 -28.69
CA THR A 198 12.15 -22.77 -29.40
C THR A 198 11.82 -23.95 -28.49
N LEU A 199 10.54 -24.20 -28.21
CA LEU A 199 10.08 -25.42 -27.57
C LEU A 199 9.62 -26.41 -28.63
N LYS A 200 10.14 -27.64 -28.55
CA LYS A 200 9.60 -28.84 -29.21
C LYS A 200 8.46 -29.41 -28.40
#